data_AF-A0A1Y5SDS5-F1
#
_entry.id   AF-A0A1Y5SDS5-F1
#
_cell.length_a   1.000
_cell.length_b   1.000
_cell.length_c   1.000
_cell.angle_alpha   90.00
_cell.angle_beta   90.00
_cell.angle_gamma   90.00
#
_symmetry.space_group_name_H-M   'P 1'
#
loop_
_entity.id
_entity.type
_entity.pdbx_description
1 polymer ?
#
loop_
_entity_poly.entity_id
_entity_poly.type
_entity_poly.pdbx_seq_one_letter_code
_entity_poly.pdbx_strand_id
1 'polypeptide(L)'
;MARHRDPLTQDLFNWQPPKVAVGYSADVIGRGRLDSKIARIIGQALRDARDEGLTRAMVARDLSDWLGRQVSESMLNKWSSEGSEDHRVPLDAFIGLAKVTGASELLGFVPGEFGLTVIEAKYADLIEERLLEDHIEEMMARKQVLATKRKAQR
;
A
#
# COMPACT_ATOMS: atom_id res chain seq x y z
N MET A 1 33.78 3.98 34.55
CA MET A 1 33.05 5.24 34.31
C MET A 1 31.89 4.95 33.38
N ALA A 2 30.65 5.00 33.87
CA ALA A 2 29.47 4.80 33.03
C ALA A 2 29.30 6.05 32.14
N ARG A 3 29.37 5.88 30.82
CA ARG A 3 29.14 6.98 29.87
C ARG A 3 27.68 7.39 29.95
N HIS A 4 27.44 8.63 30.37
CA HIS A 4 26.13 9.27 30.35
C HIS A 4 25.68 9.37 28.88
N ARG A 5 24.60 8.67 28.52
CA ARG A 5 24.01 8.74 27.17
C ARG A 5 23.17 10.02 27.08
N ASP A 6 23.41 10.80 26.03
CA ASP A 6 22.58 11.95 25.69
C ASP A 6 21.17 11.49 25.28
N PRO A 7 20.10 11.90 25.97
CA PRO A 7 18.73 11.48 25.66
C PRO A 7 18.20 12.02 24.32
N LEU A 8 18.87 12.99 23.71
CA LEU A 8 18.47 13.58 22.41
C LEU A 8 19.11 12.90 21.20
N THR A 9 20.21 12.18 21.41
CA THR A 9 20.87 11.45 20.33
C THR A 9 20.13 10.12 20.12
N GLN A 10 19.23 10.08 19.14
CA GLN A 10 18.64 8.82 18.69
C GLN A 10 19.75 7.89 18.19
N ASP A 11 19.62 6.61 18.51
CA ASP A 11 20.55 5.59 18.04
C ASP A 11 20.41 5.47 16.52
N LEU A 12 21.39 6.00 15.78
CA LEU A 12 21.43 6.01 14.32
C LEU A 12 21.31 4.60 13.71
N PHE A 13 21.63 3.55 14.49
CA PHE A 13 21.52 2.16 14.07
C PHE A 13 20.14 1.54 14.30
N ASN A 14 19.23 2.23 15.00
CA ASN A 14 17.85 1.80 15.24
C ASN A 14 16.82 2.48 14.32
N TRP A 15 17.25 3.42 13.46
CA TRP A 15 16.36 4.06 12.51
C TRP A 15 16.02 3.09 11.36
N GLN A 16 14.73 2.83 11.16
CA GLN A 16 14.23 2.11 9.99
C GLN A 16 13.39 3.07 9.14
N PRO A 17 13.58 3.08 7.80
CA PRO A 17 12.78 3.93 6.93
C PRO A 17 11.30 3.54 7.05
N PRO A 18 10.39 4.52 7.17
CA PRO A 18 8.97 4.22 7.20
C PRO A 18 8.55 3.59 5.86
N LYS A 19 7.66 2.59 5.93
CA LYS A 19 7.06 2.01 4.73
C LYS A 19 6.09 3.02 4.13
N VAL A 20 6.55 3.76 3.12
CA VAL A 20 5.76 4.84 2.47
C VAL A 20 4.73 4.31 1.47
N ALA A 21 4.95 3.11 0.94
CA ALA A 21 4.08 2.47 -0.06
C ALA A 21 3.23 1.38 0.58
N VAL A 22 1.93 1.45 0.32
CA VAL A 22 0.95 0.46 0.77
C VAL A 22 0.88 -0.69 -0.25
N GLY A 23 0.98 -1.92 0.23
CA GLY A 23 0.92 -3.11 -0.62
C GLY A 23 1.53 -4.35 0.01
N TYR A 24 1.05 -5.51 -0.44
CA TYR A 24 1.67 -6.81 -0.20
C TYR A 24 2.93 -6.99 -1.04
N SER A 25 3.94 -7.69 -0.52
CA SER A 25 5.16 -8.01 -1.27
C SER A 25 4.89 -9.01 -2.39
N ALA A 26 5.80 -9.08 -3.36
CA ALA A 26 5.73 -10.05 -4.44
C ALA A 26 5.74 -11.51 -3.93
N ASP A 27 6.31 -11.76 -2.75
CA ASP A 27 6.31 -13.08 -2.11
C ASP A 27 4.91 -13.48 -1.63
N VAL A 28 4.15 -12.51 -1.11
CA VAL A 28 2.77 -12.73 -0.67
C VAL A 28 1.82 -12.83 -1.85
N ILE A 29 1.96 -11.95 -2.86
CA ILE A 29 1.13 -11.98 -4.07
C ILE A 29 1.41 -13.25 -4.86
N GLY A 30 2.69 -13.63 -4.96
CA GLY A 30 3.19 -14.76 -5.73
C GLY A 30 2.93 -14.65 -7.24
N ARG A 31 3.10 -15.78 -7.94
CA ARG A 31 2.85 -15.89 -9.39
C ARG A 31 1.51 -16.59 -9.65
N GLY A 32 1.07 -16.55 -10.91
CA GLY A 32 -0.10 -17.27 -11.40
C GLY A 32 -1.16 -16.37 -12.00
N ARG A 33 -2.36 -16.93 -12.17
CA ARG A 33 -3.54 -16.22 -12.67
C ARG A 33 -4.01 -15.14 -11.68
N LEU A 34 -4.70 -14.13 -12.20
CA LEU A 34 -5.13 -12.98 -11.41
C LEU A 34 -6.09 -13.36 -10.26
N ASP A 35 -7.00 -14.29 -10.50
CA ASP A 35 -7.92 -14.83 -9.50
C ASP A 35 -7.17 -15.52 -8.35
N SER A 36 -6.14 -16.32 -8.65
CA SER A 36 -5.29 -16.94 -7.63
C SER A 36 -4.53 -15.91 -6.81
N LYS A 37 -3.99 -14.87 -7.45
CA LYS A 37 -3.33 -13.74 -6.74
C LYS A 37 -4.30 -13.05 -5.78
N ILE A 38 -5.52 -12.74 -6.23
CA ILE A 38 -6.56 -12.09 -5.42
C ILE A 38 -6.95 -12.96 -4.22
N ALA A 39 -7.18 -14.25 -4.43
CA ALA A 39 -7.51 -15.17 -3.35
C ALA A 39 -6.39 -15.22 -2.28
N ARG A 40 -5.13 -15.21 -2.72
CA ARG A 40 -3.97 -15.24 -1.84
C ARG A 40 -3.84 -14.00 -0.97
N ILE A 41 -3.99 -12.80 -1.54
CA ILE A 41 -3.94 -11.55 -0.77
C ILE A 41 -5.13 -11.40 0.19
N ILE A 42 -6.33 -11.87 -0.19
CA ILE A 42 -7.48 -11.93 0.73
C ILE A 42 -7.19 -12.90 1.86
N GLY A 43 -6.63 -14.07 1.53
CA GLY A 43 -6.20 -15.05 2.52
C GLY A 43 -5.17 -14.50 3.48
N GLN A 44 -4.23 -13.68 2.99
CA GLN A 44 -3.26 -12.99 3.84
C GLN A 44 -3.94 -11.95 4.73
N ALA A 45 -4.78 -11.07 4.19
CA ALA A 45 -5.49 -10.06 4.98
C ALA A 45 -6.33 -10.69 6.10
N LEU A 46 -7.00 -11.81 5.83
CA LEU A 46 -7.75 -12.55 6.86
C LEU A 46 -6.85 -13.23 7.91
N ARG A 47 -5.60 -13.58 7.56
CA ARG A 47 -4.61 -14.08 8.53
C ARG A 47 -4.10 -12.95 9.40
N ASP A 48 -3.71 -11.83 8.80
CA ASP A 48 -3.23 -10.63 9.49
C ASP A 48 -4.29 -10.15 10.50
N ALA A 49 -5.53 -9.99 10.05
CA ALA A 49 -6.65 -9.60 10.92
C ALA A 49 -6.86 -10.56 12.10
N ARG A 50 -6.72 -11.87 11.86
CA ARG A 50 -6.83 -12.86 12.93
C ARG A 50 -5.70 -12.74 13.95
N ASP A 51 -4.49 -12.48 13.49
CA ASP A 51 -3.33 -12.29 14.36
C ASP A 51 -3.46 -11.00 15.20
N GLU A 52 -4.27 -10.04 14.75
CA GLU A 52 -4.73 -8.85 15.49
C GLU A 52 -6.00 -9.07 16.34
N GLY A 53 -6.55 -10.29 16.36
CA GLY A 53 -7.69 -10.67 17.18
C GLY A 53 -9.08 -10.62 16.50
N LEU A 54 -9.14 -10.29 15.20
CA LEU A 54 -10.38 -10.31 14.42
C LEU A 54 -10.64 -11.72 13.85
N THR A 55 -11.63 -12.41 14.40
CA THR A 55 -12.04 -13.72 13.86
C THR A 55 -12.76 -13.58 12.51
N ARG A 56 -12.76 -14.63 11.69
CA ARG A 56 -13.51 -14.64 10.41
C ARG A 56 -15.01 -14.36 10.62
N ALA A 57 -15.59 -14.83 11.72
CA ALA A 57 -16.97 -14.52 12.12
C ALA A 57 -17.20 -13.01 12.30
N MET A 58 -16.28 -12.35 13.01
CA MET A 58 -16.33 -10.90 13.23
C MET A 58 -16.18 -10.15 11.91
N VAL A 59 -15.20 -10.54 11.08
CA VAL A 59 -15.00 -9.93 9.75
C VAL A 59 -16.25 -10.09 8.88
N ALA A 60 -16.87 -11.27 8.86
CA ALA A 60 -18.08 -11.51 8.08
C ALA A 60 -19.26 -10.64 8.55
N ARG A 61 -19.43 -10.50 9.87
CA ARG A 61 -20.43 -9.60 10.47
C ARG A 61 -20.17 -8.15 10.10
N ASP A 62 -18.97 -7.64 10.37
CA ASP A 62 -18.63 -6.23 10.17
C ASP A 62 -18.65 -5.88 8.66
N LEU A 63 -18.29 -6.82 7.79
CA LEU A 63 -18.43 -6.67 6.34
C LEU A 63 -19.90 -6.67 5.90
N SER A 64 -20.75 -7.48 6.54
CA SER A 64 -22.19 -7.47 6.26
C SER A 64 -22.82 -6.13 6.61
N ASP A 65 -22.43 -5.57 7.76
CA ASP A 65 -22.88 -4.26 8.24
C ASP A 65 -22.42 -3.16 7.28
N TRP A 66 -21.16 -3.22 6.82
CA TRP A 66 -20.62 -2.23 5.88
C TRP A 66 -21.28 -2.30 4.50
N LEU A 67 -21.54 -3.50 3.98
CA LEU A 67 -22.15 -3.70 2.66
C LEU A 67 -23.68 -3.53 2.66
N GLY A 68 -24.33 -3.59 3.82
CA GLY A 68 -25.79 -3.65 3.93
C GLY A 68 -26.40 -4.96 3.39
N ARG A 69 -25.61 -6.04 3.28
CA ARG A 69 -26.06 -7.37 2.85
C ARG A 69 -25.32 -8.47 3.60
N GLN A 70 -25.97 -9.62 3.78
CA GLN A 70 -25.38 -10.74 4.49
C GLN A 70 -24.14 -11.31 3.76
N VAL A 71 -23.05 -11.44 4.48
CA VAL A 71 -21.82 -12.15 4.11
C VAL A 71 -21.54 -13.20 5.19
N SER A 72 -21.35 -14.45 4.76
CA SER A 72 -21.04 -15.55 5.68
C SER A 72 -19.54 -15.86 5.72
N GLU A 73 -19.10 -16.53 6.78
CA GLU A 73 -17.72 -17.04 6.87
C GLU A 73 -17.38 -18.00 5.70
N SER A 74 -18.36 -18.76 5.22
CA SER A 74 -18.19 -19.63 4.06
C SER A 74 -17.86 -18.83 2.80
N MET A 75 -18.48 -17.66 2.61
CA MET A 75 -18.12 -16.77 1.50
C MET A 75 -16.68 -16.28 1.61
N LEU A 76 -16.24 -15.86 2.80
CA LEU A 76 -14.84 -15.47 3.04
C LEU A 76 -13.87 -16.61 2.74
N ASN A 77 -14.20 -17.84 3.17
CA ASN A 77 -13.39 -19.02 2.90
C ASN A 77 -13.22 -19.25 1.39
N LYS A 78 -14.31 -19.15 0.63
CA LYS A 78 -14.28 -19.32 -0.82
C LYS A 78 -13.51 -18.21 -1.53
N TRP A 79 -13.71 -16.95 -1.15
CA TRP A 79 -12.95 -15.82 -1.71
C TRP A 79 -11.45 -15.89 -1.43
N SER A 80 -11.05 -16.48 -0.29
CA SER A 80 -9.64 -16.67 0.07
C SER A 80 -9.01 -17.95 -0.50
N SER A 81 -9.77 -18.80 -1.20
CA SER A 81 -9.31 -20.10 -1.67
C SER A 81 -8.94 -20.05 -3.15
N GLU A 82 -7.67 -20.34 -3.46
CA GLU A 82 -7.16 -20.37 -4.84
C GLU A 82 -7.85 -21.43 -5.71
N GLY A 83 -8.43 -22.48 -5.09
CA GLY A 83 -9.14 -23.55 -5.78
C GLY A 83 -10.63 -23.28 -6.03
N SER A 84 -11.16 -22.13 -5.60
CA SER A 84 -12.57 -21.79 -5.78
C SER A 84 -12.79 -21.02 -7.09
N GLU A 85 -12.87 -21.74 -8.21
CA GLU A 85 -12.94 -21.12 -9.55
C GLU A 85 -14.20 -20.26 -9.77
N ASP A 86 -15.32 -20.60 -9.11
CA ASP A 86 -16.62 -19.93 -9.31
C ASP A 86 -16.92 -18.78 -8.35
N HIS A 87 -16.17 -18.63 -7.26
CA HIS A 87 -16.54 -17.70 -6.18
C HIS A 87 -15.57 -16.53 -6.15
N ARG A 88 -15.69 -15.67 -7.16
CA ARG A 88 -14.93 -14.42 -7.22
C ARG A 88 -15.48 -13.42 -6.21
N VAL A 89 -14.59 -12.72 -5.54
CA VAL A 89 -14.96 -11.63 -4.65
C VAL A 89 -15.50 -10.46 -5.48
N PRO A 90 -16.72 -9.96 -5.20
CA PRO A 90 -17.20 -8.72 -5.78
C PRO A 90 -16.32 -7.52 -5.36
N LEU A 91 -16.17 -6.51 -6.22
CA LEU A 91 -15.26 -5.39 -5.94
C LEU A 91 -15.65 -4.59 -4.69
N ASP A 92 -16.95 -4.40 -4.44
CA ASP A 92 -17.49 -3.82 -3.20
C ASP A 92 -17.01 -4.61 -1.98
N ALA A 93 -17.12 -5.95 -2.01
CA ALA A 93 -16.66 -6.79 -0.92
C ALA A 93 -15.13 -6.75 -0.74
N PHE A 94 -14.35 -6.63 -1.83
CA PHE A 94 -12.90 -6.46 -1.75
C PHE A 94 -12.51 -5.14 -1.04
N ILE A 95 -13.18 -4.03 -1.40
CA ILE A 95 -12.99 -2.73 -0.75
C ILE A 95 -13.41 -2.81 0.72
N GLY A 96 -14.55 -3.43 0.99
CA GLY A 96 -15.07 -3.65 2.33
C GLY A 96 -14.09 -4.46 3.19
N LEU A 97 -13.49 -5.53 2.64
CA LEU A 97 -12.48 -6.32 3.33
C LEU A 97 -11.30 -5.47 3.78
N ALA A 98 -10.73 -4.63 2.89
CA ALA A 98 -9.66 -3.71 3.28
C ALA A 98 -10.07 -2.77 4.42
N LYS A 99 -11.32 -2.29 4.40
CA LYS A 99 -11.88 -1.41 5.43
C LYS A 99 -12.05 -2.10 6.78
N VAL A 100 -12.71 -3.27 6.82
CA VAL A 100 -13.09 -3.93 8.08
C VAL A 100 -11.93 -4.70 8.73
N THR A 101 -10.98 -5.19 7.92
CA THR A 101 -9.77 -5.85 8.43
C THR A 101 -8.66 -4.87 8.78
N GLY A 102 -8.75 -3.62 8.33
CA GLY A 102 -7.65 -2.66 8.45
C GLY A 102 -6.47 -2.95 7.52
N ALA A 103 -6.52 -4.02 6.70
CA ALA A 103 -5.47 -4.43 5.78
C ALA A 103 -5.37 -3.47 4.59
N SER A 104 -4.75 -2.31 4.83
CA SER A 104 -4.52 -1.26 3.83
C SER A 104 -3.77 -1.79 2.61
N GLU A 105 -2.92 -2.80 2.80
CA GLU A 105 -2.11 -3.50 1.80
C GLU A 105 -2.93 -4.03 0.63
N LEU A 106 -4.21 -4.37 0.84
CA LEU A 106 -5.12 -4.78 -0.23
C LEU A 106 -5.31 -3.67 -1.28
N LEU A 107 -5.27 -2.40 -0.88
CA LEU A 107 -5.46 -1.25 -1.77
C LEU A 107 -4.33 -1.12 -2.79
N GLY A 108 -3.12 -1.59 -2.43
CA GLY A 108 -1.95 -1.55 -3.32
C GLY A 108 -2.01 -2.54 -4.49
N PHE A 109 -2.90 -3.53 -4.44
CA PHE A 109 -2.91 -4.61 -5.42
C PHE A 109 -3.26 -4.14 -6.84
N VAL A 110 -4.40 -3.45 -7.01
CA VAL A 110 -4.86 -3.02 -8.34
C VAL A 110 -3.87 -2.03 -8.97
N PRO A 111 -3.41 -0.96 -8.29
CA PRO A 111 -2.39 -0.06 -8.84
C PRO A 111 -1.09 -0.76 -9.18
N GLY A 112 -0.67 -1.76 -8.38
CA GLY A 112 0.54 -2.53 -8.59
C GLY A 112 0.57 -3.28 -9.94
N GLU A 113 -0.58 -3.76 -10.43
CA GLU A 113 -0.67 -4.40 -11.75
C GLU A 113 -0.42 -3.40 -12.92
N PHE A 114 -0.42 -2.09 -12.65
CA PHE A 114 -0.11 -1.02 -13.62
C PHE A 114 1.22 -0.30 -13.32
N GLY A 115 2.04 -0.82 -12.40
CA GLY A 115 3.28 -0.15 -11.98
C GLY A 115 3.04 1.13 -11.18
N LEU A 116 1.84 1.31 -10.63
CA LEU A 116 1.49 2.41 -9.74
C LEU A 116 1.59 1.95 -8.28
N THR A 117 1.71 2.92 -7.37
CA THR A 117 1.79 2.66 -5.93
C THR A 117 0.79 3.51 -5.16
N VAL A 118 0.31 3.00 -4.04
CA VAL A 118 -0.60 3.71 -3.14
C VAL A 118 0.22 4.33 -2.02
N ILE A 119 0.08 5.65 -1.87
CA ILE A 119 0.74 6.44 -0.84
C ILE A 119 -0.34 7.08 0.03
N GLU A 120 -0.13 7.11 1.35
CA GLU A 120 -1.03 7.79 2.27
C GLU A 120 -1.15 9.29 1.95
N ALA A 121 -2.35 9.84 2.06
CA ALA A 121 -2.64 11.22 1.70
C ALA A 121 -1.78 12.25 2.46
N LYS A 122 -1.29 11.93 3.67
CA LYS A 122 -0.40 12.80 4.46
C LYS A 122 0.93 13.14 3.76
N TYR A 123 1.31 12.37 2.75
CA TYR A 123 2.53 12.60 1.97
C TYR A 123 2.26 13.32 0.63
N ALA A 124 1.00 13.63 0.30
CA ALA A 124 0.66 14.23 -1.00
C ALA A 124 1.35 15.59 -1.20
N ASP A 125 1.24 16.49 -0.22
CA ASP A 125 1.84 17.83 -0.29
C ASP A 125 3.38 17.76 -0.39
N LEU A 126 4.01 16.81 0.31
CA LEU A 126 5.45 16.59 0.24
C LEU A 126 5.91 16.12 -1.15
N ILE A 127 5.12 15.25 -1.78
CA ILE A 127 5.40 14.79 -3.15
C ILE A 127 5.24 15.95 -4.12
N GLU A 128 4.19 16.75 -3.98
CA GLU A 128 3.96 17.93 -4.81
C GLU A 128 5.10 18.95 -4.69
N GLU A 129 5.53 19.26 -3.45
CA GLU A 129 6.67 20.14 -3.19
C GLU A 129 7.93 19.63 -3.91
N ARG A 130 8.24 18.34 -3.79
CA ARG A 130 9.42 17.76 -4.45
C ARG A 130 9.35 17.85 -5.97
N LEU A 131 8.17 17.61 -6.56
CA LEU A 131 7.98 17.71 -8.01
C LEU A 131 8.18 19.15 -8.50
N LEU A 132 7.80 20.16 -7.71
CA LEU A 132 8.05 21.56 -8.01
C LEU A 132 9.55 21.89 -7.94
N GLU A 133 10.26 21.40 -6.94
CA GLU A 133 11.72 21.56 -6.84
C GLU A 133 12.44 20.99 -8.06
N ASP A 134 12.11 19.75 -8.45
CA ASP A 134 12.67 19.09 -9.64
C ASP A 134 12.45 19.94 -10.90
N HIS A 135 11.26 20.53 -11.04
CA HIS A 135 10.96 21.40 -12.18
C HIS A 135 11.74 22.73 -12.14
N ILE A 136 11.93 23.32 -10.96
CA ILE A 136 12.73 24.53 -10.78
C ILE A 136 14.19 24.26 -11.16
N GLU A 137 14.76 23.16 -10.68
CA GLU A 137 16.13 22.72 -11.01
C GLU A 137 16.30 22.56 -12.53
N GLU A 138 15.36 21.88 -13.19
CA GLU A 138 15.36 21.71 -14.64
C GLU A 138 15.33 23.07 -15.38
N MET A 139 14.45 23.98 -14.97
CA MET A 139 14.31 25.29 -15.60
C MET A 139 15.53 26.18 -15.38
N MET A 140 16.18 26.09 -14.21
CA MET A 140 17.45 26.78 -13.94
C MET A 140 18.58 26.25 -14.84
N ALA A 141 18.69 24.92 -14.99
CA ALA A 141 19.68 24.30 -15.87
C ALA A 141 19.50 24.79 -17.32
N ARG A 142 18.27 24.81 -17.83
CA ARG A 142 17.93 25.33 -19.17
C ARG A 142 18.33 26.81 -19.32
N LYS A 143 18.02 27.66 -18.31
CA LYS A 143 18.41 29.08 -18.30
C LYS A 143 19.92 29.26 -18.39
N GLN A 144 20.69 28.44 -17.69
CA GLN A 144 22.15 28.49 -17.71
C GLN A 144 22.72 28.12 -19.09
N VAL A 145 22.19 27.08 -19.74
CA VAL A 145 22.56 26.71 -21.11
C VAL A 145 22.28 27.83 -22.11
N LEU A 146 21.15 28.55 -21.98
CA LEU A 146 20.86 29.70 -22.83
C LEU A 146 21.81 30.88 -22.56
N ALA A 147 22.15 31.12 -21.29
CA ALA A 147 23.08 32.17 -20.91
C ALA A 147 24.50 31.93 -21.46
N THR A 148 24.98 30.69 -21.45
CA THR A 148 26.29 30.33 -22.04
C THR A 148 26.27 30.49 -23.56
N LYS A 149 25.22 30.03 -24.25
CA LYS A 149 25.05 30.25 -25.70
C LYS A 149 25.07 31.73 -26.08
N ARG A 150 24.35 32.58 -25.34
CA ARG A 150 24.33 34.04 -25.58
C ARG A 150 25.70 34.68 -25.35
N LYS A 151 26.48 34.21 -24.38
CA LYS A 151 27.85 34.70 -24.14
C LYS A 151 28.81 34.28 -25.26
N ALA A 152 28.65 33.10 -25.83
CA ALA A 152 29.49 32.62 -26.94
C ALA A 152 29.20 33.29 -28.29
N GLN A 153 28.02 33.91 -28.44
CA GLN A 153 27.64 34.69 -29.62
C GLN A 153 28.05 36.16 -29.56
N ARG A 154 28.61 36.61 -28.42
CA ARG A 154 29.19 37.95 -28.24
C ARG A 154 30.69 37.87 -28.32
#